data_AF-A0A969TXY3-F1
#
_entry.id   AF-A0A969TXY3-F1
#
_cell.length_a   1.000
_cell.length_b   1.000
_cell.length_c   1.000
_cell.angle_alpha   90.00
_cell.angle_beta   90.00
_cell.angle_gamma   90.00
#
_symmetry.space_group_name_H-M   'P 1'
#
loop_
_entity.id
_entity.type
_entity.pdbx_description
1 polymer ?
#
loop_
_entity_poly.entity_id
_entity_poly.type
_entity_poly.pdbx_seq_one_letter_code
_entity_poly.pdbx_strand_id
1 'polypeptide(L)'
;MSSSRPHERRKKNIGMFLEAYFQETRISFWGLGSTTFRKKDKQGGTEPDESYCIGTDKEFPDLAIEVVVTSGGIDKLAVYKKLGVKEVWFWQNNHFSLYYLRGDEYEQITTSELLPNLDLALLAQYVVRTDTLEAILEFREQIRQNK
;
A
#
# COMPACT_ATOMS: atom_id res chain seq x y z
N MET A 1 10.63 -6.55 -15.51
CA MET A 1 11.42 -5.43 -14.96
C MET A 1 12.35 -6.02 -13.92
N SER A 2 13.66 -5.70 -13.94
CA SER A 2 14.57 -6.21 -12.89
C SER A 2 14.28 -5.40 -11.63
N SER A 3 13.59 -5.98 -10.65
CA SER A 3 13.44 -5.33 -9.36
C SER A 3 14.82 -5.23 -8.71
N SER A 4 15.24 -4.02 -8.41
CA SER A 4 16.51 -3.79 -7.76
C SER A 4 16.42 -4.28 -6.31
N ARG A 5 17.53 -4.78 -5.73
CA ARG A 5 17.55 -5.16 -4.29
C ARG A 5 16.98 -4.08 -3.35
N PRO A 6 17.22 -2.77 -3.59
CA PRO A 6 16.57 -1.71 -2.82
C PRO A 6 15.04 -1.67 -2.97
N HIS A 7 14.50 -1.87 -4.18
CA HIS A 7 13.06 -1.88 -4.44
C HIS A 7 12.38 -3.04 -3.69
N GLU A 8 12.90 -4.26 -3.83
CA GLU A 8 12.36 -5.46 -3.13
C GLU A 8 12.40 -5.30 -1.61
N ARG A 9 13.49 -4.73 -1.08
CA ARG A 9 13.59 -4.46 0.37
C ARG A 9 12.57 -3.43 0.83
N ARG A 10 12.31 -2.39 0.04
CA ARG A 10 11.31 -1.36 0.38
C ARG A 10 9.90 -1.90 0.31
N LYS A 11 9.57 -2.65 -0.74
CA LYS A 11 8.32 -3.40 -0.86
C LYS A 11 8.09 -4.29 0.37
N LYS A 12 9.06 -5.14 0.70
CA LYS A 12 8.96 -6.06 1.84
C LYS A 12 8.78 -5.33 3.18
N ASN A 13 9.51 -4.23 3.39
CA ASN A 13 9.37 -3.43 4.60
C ASN A 13 7.95 -2.83 4.70
N ILE A 14 7.46 -2.18 3.63
CA ILE A 14 6.11 -1.58 3.63
C ILE A 14 5.06 -2.62 4.01
N GLY A 15 5.10 -3.81 3.40
CA GLY A 15 4.17 -4.89 3.73
C GLY A 15 4.27 -5.29 5.20
N MET A 16 5.48 -5.54 5.71
CA MET A 16 5.69 -5.95 7.11
C MET A 16 5.19 -4.91 8.14
N PHE A 17 5.44 -3.62 7.91
CA PHE A 17 4.96 -2.57 8.81
C PHE A 17 3.45 -2.38 8.72
N LEU A 18 2.87 -2.43 7.53
CA LEU A 18 1.42 -2.30 7.38
C LEU A 18 0.67 -3.48 7.99
N GLU A 19 1.19 -4.70 7.83
CA GLU A 19 0.67 -5.90 8.48
C GLU A 19 0.78 -5.84 10.00
N ALA A 20 1.89 -5.31 10.53
CA ALA A 20 2.01 -5.04 11.96
C ALA A 20 0.94 -4.03 12.43
N TYR A 21 0.68 -2.98 11.66
CA TYR A 21 -0.40 -2.04 11.95
C TYR A 21 -1.78 -2.71 11.99
N PHE A 22 -2.12 -3.53 10.99
CA PHE A 22 -3.39 -4.26 10.96
C PHE A 22 -3.55 -5.17 12.18
N GLN A 23 -2.50 -5.90 12.55
CA GLN A 23 -2.50 -6.79 13.71
C GLN A 23 -2.72 -6.01 15.02
N GLU A 24 -2.00 -4.90 15.21
CA GLU A 24 -2.14 -4.10 16.43
C GLU A 24 -3.52 -3.43 16.50
N THR A 25 -4.06 -2.94 15.39
CA THR A 25 -5.37 -2.25 15.35
C THR A 25 -6.56 -3.19 15.21
N ARG A 26 -6.32 -4.51 15.10
CA ARG A 26 -7.33 -5.56 14.88
C ARG A 26 -8.18 -5.34 13.62
N ILE A 27 -7.56 -4.81 12.58
CA ILE A 27 -8.19 -4.68 11.25
C ILE A 27 -7.95 -6.01 10.51
N SER A 28 -9.04 -6.68 10.12
CA SER A 28 -8.94 -7.88 9.28
C SER A 28 -8.43 -7.51 7.88
N PHE A 29 -7.48 -8.29 7.36
CA PHE A 29 -6.90 -8.05 6.04
C PHE A 29 -6.56 -9.35 5.32
N TRP A 30 -6.52 -9.29 3.99
CA TRP A 30 -6.05 -10.35 3.12
C TRP A 30 -5.02 -9.75 2.16
N GLY A 31 -3.77 -10.17 2.28
CA GLY A 31 -2.70 -9.78 1.37
C GLY A 31 -2.81 -10.55 0.07
N LEU A 32 -2.89 -9.83 -1.06
CA LEU A 32 -3.00 -10.44 -2.38
C LEU A 32 -1.65 -10.48 -3.13
N GLY A 33 -0.59 -9.93 -2.55
CA GLY A 33 0.79 -10.02 -3.05
C GLY A 33 0.92 -9.65 -4.53
N SER A 34 1.70 -10.44 -5.27
CA SER A 34 1.94 -10.27 -6.72
C SER A 34 0.80 -10.83 -7.61
N THR A 35 -0.43 -10.94 -7.11
CA THR A 35 -1.54 -11.46 -7.91
C THR A 35 -1.85 -10.49 -9.06
N THR A 36 -1.77 -10.97 -10.30
CA THR A 36 -2.17 -10.19 -11.47
C THR A 36 -3.68 -9.97 -11.47
N PHE A 37 -4.12 -8.73 -11.30
CA PHE A 37 -5.54 -8.40 -11.38
C PHE A 37 -5.93 -8.19 -12.84
N ARG A 38 -6.91 -8.96 -13.35
CA ARG A 38 -7.50 -8.78 -14.68
C ARG A 38 -9.01 -8.90 -14.61
N LYS A 39 -9.74 -7.92 -15.13
CA LYS A 39 -11.18 -8.08 -15.42
C LYS A 39 -11.34 -8.82 -16.74
N LYS A 40 -12.16 -9.88 -16.77
CA LYS A 40 -12.42 -10.71 -17.96
C LYS A 40 -12.82 -9.91 -19.20
N ASP A 41 -13.45 -8.76 -19.02
CA ASP A 41 -13.97 -7.92 -20.11
C ASP A 41 -13.08 -6.72 -20.50
N LYS A 42 -11.91 -6.51 -19.86
CA LYS A 42 -11.07 -5.32 -20.11
C LYS A 42 -9.60 -5.67 -20.33
N GLN A 43 -9.05 -5.28 -21.48
CA GLN A 43 -7.61 -5.34 -21.76
C GLN A 43 -6.87 -4.42 -20.77
N GLY A 44 -6.05 -5.03 -19.90
CA GLY A 44 -5.23 -4.33 -18.92
C GLY A 44 -5.24 -5.05 -17.58
N GLY A 45 -4.15 -5.76 -17.29
CA GLY A 45 -3.86 -6.24 -15.94
C GLY A 45 -2.70 -5.45 -15.33
N THR A 46 -2.71 -5.31 -14.02
CA THR A 46 -1.60 -4.75 -13.26
C THR A 46 -1.28 -5.65 -12.07
N GLU A 47 -0.01 -5.67 -11.70
CA GLU A 47 0.49 -6.35 -10.51
C GLU A 47 1.02 -5.27 -9.58
N PRO A 48 0.31 -4.97 -8.48
CA PRO A 48 0.82 -4.07 -7.45
C PRO A 48 2.05 -4.69 -6.77
N ASP A 49 2.90 -3.83 -6.21
CA ASP A 49 3.99 -4.28 -5.35
C ASP A 49 3.42 -4.90 -4.07
N GLU A 50 2.45 -4.24 -3.44
CA GLU A 50 1.65 -4.81 -2.33
C GLU A 50 0.17 -4.49 -2.52
N SER A 51 -0.72 -5.38 -2.09
CA SER A 51 -2.16 -5.11 -2.13
C SER A 51 -2.94 -5.86 -1.07
N TYR A 52 -4.00 -5.22 -0.59
CA TYR A 52 -4.79 -5.68 0.55
C TYR A 52 -6.29 -5.50 0.33
N CYS A 53 -7.05 -6.57 0.60
CA CYS A 53 -8.48 -6.48 0.91
C CYS A 53 -8.65 -6.22 2.41
N ILE A 54 -9.46 -5.24 2.77
CA ILE A 54 -9.65 -4.81 4.16
C ILE A 54 -11.06 -5.15 4.60
N GLY A 55 -11.19 -5.83 5.75
CA GLY A 55 -12.47 -6.23 6.35
C GLY A 55 -13.11 -7.49 5.76
N THR A 56 -12.93 -7.77 4.46
CA THR A 56 -13.49 -8.96 3.78
C THR A 56 -12.55 -9.50 2.70
N ASP A 57 -12.49 -10.82 2.52
CA ASP A 57 -11.81 -11.45 1.38
C ASP A 57 -12.61 -11.26 0.08
N LYS A 58 -11.96 -10.77 -0.97
CA LYS A 58 -12.60 -10.45 -2.25
C LYS A 58 -11.59 -10.41 -3.39
N GLU A 59 -12.09 -10.48 -4.61
CA GLU A 59 -11.29 -10.60 -5.84
C GLU A 59 -10.38 -9.38 -6.12
N PHE A 60 -10.84 -8.16 -5.78
CA PHE A 60 -10.09 -6.93 -6.04
C PHE A 60 -9.75 -6.21 -4.73
N PRO A 61 -8.51 -5.74 -4.55
CA PRO A 61 -8.07 -5.10 -3.30
C PRO A 61 -8.78 -3.78 -3.05
N ASP A 62 -8.90 -3.41 -1.77
CA ASP A 62 -9.25 -2.04 -1.38
C ASP A 62 -8.05 -1.10 -1.54
N LEU A 63 -6.87 -1.59 -1.19
CA LEU A 63 -5.62 -0.85 -1.17
C LEU A 63 -4.59 -1.50 -2.09
N ALA A 64 -4.00 -0.72 -2.99
CA ALA A 64 -2.82 -1.10 -3.77
C ALA A 64 -1.65 -0.15 -3.46
N ILE A 65 -0.43 -0.69 -3.40
CA ILE A 65 0.79 0.07 -3.13
C ILE A 65 1.81 -0.20 -4.24
N GLU A 66 2.47 0.87 -4.66
CA GLU A 66 3.43 0.89 -5.75
C GLU A 66 4.74 1.54 -5.27
N VAL A 67 5.84 0.79 -5.32
CA VAL A 67 7.18 1.29 -4.98
C VAL A 67 7.82 1.80 -6.26
N VAL A 68 7.74 3.11 -6.47
CA VAL A 68 8.10 3.75 -7.73
C VAL A 68 9.56 4.18 -7.73
N VAL A 69 10.32 3.69 -8.71
CA VAL A 69 11.72 4.12 -8.96
C VAL A 69 11.79 5.24 -10.01
N THR A 70 10.85 5.30 -10.96
CA THR A 70 10.78 6.32 -12.03
C THR A 70 9.33 6.76 -12.29
N SER A 71 9.14 8.02 -12.69
CA SER A 71 7.88 8.81 -12.70
C SER A 71 6.66 8.28 -13.50
N GLY A 72 6.60 7.00 -13.88
CA GLY A 72 5.49 6.38 -14.63
C GLY A 72 4.23 6.04 -13.83
N GLY A 73 4.01 6.65 -12.65
CA GLY A 73 2.88 6.30 -11.75
C GLY A 73 1.49 6.66 -12.28
N ILE A 74 1.38 7.65 -13.18
CA ILE A 74 0.09 8.17 -13.69
C ILE A 74 -0.66 7.13 -14.53
N ASP A 75 0.05 6.33 -15.34
CA ASP A 75 -0.57 5.30 -16.17
C ASP A 75 -1.20 4.16 -15.34
N LYS A 76 -0.67 3.92 -14.13
CA LYS A 76 -1.17 2.85 -13.24
C LYS A 76 -2.53 3.21 -12.61
N LEU A 77 -2.76 4.49 -12.28
CA LEU A 77 -4.05 4.95 -11.76
C LEU A 77 -5.19 4.63 -12.73
N ALA A 78 -4.98 4.79 -14.04
CA ALA A 78 -5.99 4.44 -15.03
C ALA A 78 -6.34 2.94 -15.03
N VAL A 79 -5.39 2.06 -14.73
CA VAL A 79 -5.63 0.61 -14.60
C VAL A 79 -6.36 0.30 -13.29
N TYR A 80 -5.88 0.83 -12.16
CA TYR A 80 -6.53 0.63 -10.85
C TYR A 80 -7.97 1.16 -10.81
N LYS A 81 -8.24 2.26 -11.51
CA LYS A 81 -9.59 2.79 -11.70
C LYS A 81 -10.50 1.75 -12.36
N LYS A 82 -10.04 1.13 -13.45
CA LYS A 82 -10.84 0.09 -14.15
C LYS A 82 -11.10 -1.12 -13.27
N LEU A 83 -10.17 -1.44 -12.36
CA LEU A 83 -10.31 -2.52 -11.39
C LEU A 83 -11.24 -2.13 -10.22
N GLY A 84 -11.33 -0.84 -9.89
CA GLY A 84 -12.16 -0.32 -8.80
C GLY A 84 -11.45 -0.33 -7.46
N VAL A 85 -10.12 -0.23 -7.44
CA VAL A 85 -9.33 -0.16 -6.20
C VAL A 85 -9.59 1.19 -5.53
N LYS A 86 -10.00 1.17 -4.25
CA LYS A 86 -10.43 2.39 -3.55
C LYS A 86 -9.27 3.34 -3.29
N GLU A 87 -8.13 2.84 -2.83
CA GLU A 87 -6.94 3.64 -2.61
C GLU A 87 -5.71 3.06 -3.29
N VAL A 88 -4.91 3.94 -3.88
CA VAL A 88 -3.61 3.61 -4.45
C VAL A 88 -2.55 4.49 -3.81
N TRP A 89 -1.51 3.88 -3.25
CA TRP A 89 -0.40 4.58 -2.62
C TRP A 89 0.87 4.40 -3.43
N PHE A 90 1.56 5.48 -3.70
CA PHE A 90 2.87 5.46 -4.33
C PHE A 90 3.94 5.79 -3.29
N TRP A 91 4.91 4.89 -3.13
CA TRP A 91 6.12 5.15 -2.37
C TRP A 91 7.21 5.68 -3.29
N GLN A 92 7.61 6.92 -3.07
CA GLN A 92 8.69 7.56 -3.82
C GLN A 92 9.48 8.50 -2.91
N ASN A 93 10.81 8.53 -3.05
CA ASN A 93 11.68 9.43 -2.29
C ASN A 93 11.43 9.41 -0.77
N ASN A 94 11.16 8.23 -0.21
CA ASN A 94 10.81 8.01 1.20
C ASN A 94 9.49 8.64 1.68
N HIS A 95 8.57 8.95 0.77
CA HIS A 95 7.26 9.50 1.08
C HIS A 95 6.16 8.69 0.42
N PHE A 96 4.98 8.67 1.05
CA PHE A 96 3.75 8.16 0.44
C PHE A 96 2.98 9.30 -0.23
N SER A 97 2.56 9.07 -1.47
CA SER A 97 1.52 9.87 -2.14
C SER A 97 0.28 9.00 -2.29
N LEU A 98 -0.86 9.48 -1.79
CA LEU A 98 -2.09 8.71 -1.71
C LEU A 98 -3.12 9.24 -2.69
N TYR A 99 -3.87 8.32 -3.30
CA TYR A 99 -4.95 8.62 -4.22
C TYR A 99 -6.18 7.82 -3.83
N TYR A 100 -7.32 8.48 -3.68
CA TYR A 100 -8.61 7.85 -3.41
C TYR A 100 -9.53 7.94 -4.63
N LEU A 101 -10.23 6.85 -4.96
CA LEU A 101 -11.18 6.79 -6.07
C LEU A 101 -12.53 7.41 -5.68
N ARG A 102 -12.83 8.59 -6.20
CA ARG A 102 -14.14 9.27 -6.09
C ARG A 102 -14.95 9.05 -7.35
N GLY A 103 -15.95 8.18 -7.30
CA GLY A 103 -16.70 7.81 -8.51
C GLY A 103 -15.76 7.21 -9.55
N ASP A 104 -15.52 7.94 -10.64
CA ASP A 104 -14.67 7.51 -11.75
C ASP A 104 -13.35 8.27 -11.87
N GLU A 105 -12.90 9.00 -10.84
CA GLU A 105 -11.57 9.65 -10.86
C GLU A 105 -10.83 9.52 -9.53
N TYR A 106 -9.49 9.48 -9.62
CA TYR A 106 -8.64 9.52 -8.44
C TYR A 106 -8.38 10.96 -8.00
N GLU A 107 -8.56 11.20 -6.72
CA GLU A 107 -8.22 12.45 -6.03
C GLU A 107 -6.99 12.20 -5.14
N GLN A 108 -6.02 13.12 -5.18
CA GLN A 108 -4.88 13.06 -4.27
C GLN A 108 -5.32 13.45 -2.85
N ILE A 109 -5.03 12.60 -1.87
CA ILE A 109 -5.40 12.79 -0.46
C ILE A 109 -4.15 12.81 0.42
N THR A 110 -4.25 13.47 1.59
CA THR A 110 -3.15 13.57 2.56
C THR A 110 -3.22 12.53 3.69
N THR A 111 -4.41 11.95 3.91
CA THR A 111 -4.69 10.96 4.96
C THR A 111 -5.49 9.83 4.32
N SER A 112 -5.17 8.58 4.65
CA SER A 112 -5.93 7.43 4.16
C SER A 112 -7.35 7.45 4.72
N GLU A 113 -8.33 7.16 3.89
CA GLU A 113 -9.71 6.96 4.32
C GLU A 113 -10.01 5.49 4.67
N LEU A 114 -9.26 4.55 4.09
CA LEU A 114 -9.30 3.15 4.48
C LEU A 114 -8.69 2.95 5.88
N LEU A 115 -7.66 3.75 6.21
CA LEU A 115 -6.89 3.65 7.46
C LEU A 115 -6.73 5.05 8.09
N PRO A 116 -7.83 5.67 8.57
CA PRO A 116 -7.83 7.06 9.03
C PRO A 116 -6.95 7.32 10.25
N ASN A 117 -6.67 6.27 11.04
CA ASN A 117 -5.84 6.36 12.24
C ASN A 117 -4.37 5.96 11.97
N LEU A 118 -3.98 5.75 10.71
CA LEU A 118 -2.60 5.42 10.37
C LEU A 118 -1.81 6.71 10.13
N ASP A 119 -0.81 6.95 10.97
CA ASP A 119 0.20 7.99 10.70
C ASP A 119 1.16 7.49 9.61
N LEU A 120 0.94 7.96 8.38
CA LEU A 120 1.76 7.64 7.21
C LEU A 120 3.17 8.24 7.27
N ALA A 121 3.35 9.35 8.00
CA ALA A 121 4.68 9.93 8.19
C ALA A 121 5.50 9.06 9.14
N LEU A 122 4.89 8.58 10.23
CA LEU A 122 5.50 7.60 11.12
C LEU A 122 5.83 6.30 10.38
N LEU A 123 4.87 5.76 9.62
CA LEU A 123 5.10 4.56 8.80
C LEU A 123 6.31 4.75 7.86
N ALA A 124 6.38 5.88 7.16
CA ALA A 124 7.49 6.19 6.26
C ALA A 124 8.84 6.22 6.96
N GLN A 125 8.92 6.80 8.16
CA GLN A 125 10.14 6.84 8.97
C GLN A 125 10.64 5.44 9.35
N TYR A 126 9.73 4.52 9.65
CA TYR A 126 10.08 3.15 10.01
C TYR A 126 10.45 2.29 8.80
N VAL A 127 9.74 2.43 7.68
CA VAL A 127 10.02 1.70 6.43
C VAL A 127 11.46 1.88 5.94
N VAL A 128 12.06 3.04 6.18
CA VAL A 128 13.41 3.34 5.70
C VAL A 128 14.55 2.79 6.55
N ARG A 129 14.27 2.37 7.79
CA ARG A 129 15.29 1.91 8.75
C ARG A 129 16.04 0.67 8.27
N THR A 130 17.29 0.55 8.73
CA THR A 130 18.19 -0.55 8.35
C THR A 130 17.97 -1.80 9.18
N ASP A 131 17.81 -1.66 10.49
CA ASP A 131 17.43 -2.76 11.38
C ASP A 131 15.91 -2.93 11.35
N THR A 132 15.47 -3.92 10.57
CA THR A 132 14.04 -4.13 10.33
C THR A 132 13.33 -4.74 11.53
N LEU A 133 14.02 -5.56 12.34
CA LEU A 133 13.41 -6.21 13.49
C LEU A 133 13.11 -5.19 14.58
N GLU A 134 14.14 -4.45 15.02
CA GLU A 134 13.98 -3.42 16.06
C GLU A 134 12.97 -2.36 15.63
N ALA A 135 13.02 -1.94 14.36
CA ALA A 135 12.07 -0.99 13.81
C ALA A 135 10.61 -1.48 13.92
N ILE A 136 10.31 -2.76 13.64
CA ILE A 136 8.96 -3.30 13.77
C ILE A 136 8.51 -3.38 15.22
N LEU A 137 9.40 -3.79 16.13
CA LEU A 137 9.09 -3.86 17.56
C LEU A 137 8.74 -2.47 18.09
N GLU A 138 9.57 -1.47 17.81
CA GLU A 138 9.29 -0.08 18.18
C GLU A 138 8.01 0.46 17.54
N PHE A 139 7.78 0.18 16.25
CA PHE A 139 6.59 0.65 15.56
C PHE A 139 5.31 0.08 16.20
N ARG A 140 5.31 -1.19 16.60
CA ARG A 140 4.18 -1.79 17.33
C ARG A 140 3.94 -1.09 18.66
N GLU A 141 4.99 -0.78 19.41
CA GLU A 141 4.86 -0.02 20.66
C GLU A 141 4.25 1.37 20.43
N GLN A 142 4.70 2.08 19.39
CA GLN A 142 4.12 3.38 19.02
C GLN A 142 2.62 3.28 18.68
N ILE A 143 2.21 2.26 17.92
CA ILE A 143 0.79 2.05 17.60
C ILE A 143 -0.02 1.76 18.88
N ARG A 144 0.53 0.99 19.83
CA ARG A 144 -0.15 0.67 21.09
C ARG A 144 -0.33 1.89 21.99
N GLN A 145 0.63 2.81 21.98
CA GLN A 145 0.59 4.04 22.78
C GLN A 145 -0.36 5.09 22.21
N ASN A 146 -0.61 5.07 20.90
CA ASN A 146 -1.51 5.99 20.20
C ASN A 146 -2.97 5.47 20.09
N LYS A 147 -3.35 4.47 20.90
CA LYS A 147 -4.71 3.93 20.99
C LYS A 147 -5.58 4.67 22.00
#